data_AF-A0A2Y9C5V6-F1
#
_entry.id   AF-A0A2Y9C5V6-F1
#
_cell.length_a   1.000
_cell.length_b   1.000
_cell.length_c   1.000
_cell.angle_alpha   90.00
_cell.angle_beta   90.00
_cell.angle_gamma   90.00
#
_symmetry.space_group_name_H-M   'P 1'
#
loop_
_entity.id
_entity.type
_entity.pdbx_description
1 polymer ?
#
loop_
_entity_poly.entity_id
_entity_poly.type
_entity_poly.pdbx_seq_one_letter_code
_entity_poly.pdbx_strand_id
1 'polypeptide(L)'
;MMKVKSIVKLNMPKIRQLTQSQVTAMEQTAEALHTEVVQAEIMPRDDGTLQNESTFVDYSDSGQGKVSLISSTPYARRLYFHPEYNFQKYENAFAQGLWYDPWIDGIYKDFCKNAYQKLYRRLGGL
;
A
#
# COMPACT_ATOMS: atom_id res chain seq x y z
N MET A 1 39.78 31.08 26.94
CA MET A 1 38.57 30.77 26.14
C MET A 1 38.38 29.25 26.18
N MET A 2 37.32 28.76 26.82
CA MET A 2 37.12 27.33 27.05
C MET A 2 36.53 26.67 25.79
N LYS A 3 37.24 25.71 25.20
CA LYS A 3 36.77 24.94 24.03
C LYS A 3 36.13 23.64 24.50
N VAL A 4 34.84 23.48 24.27
CA VAL A 4 34.13 22.21 24.51
C VAL A 4 34.11 21.41 23.21
N LYS A 5 34.43 20.12 23.28
CA LYS A 5 34.38 19.19 22.14
C LYS A 5 33.40 18.06 22.45
N SER A 6 32.36 17.93 21.64
CA SER A 6 31.44 16.80 21.66
C SER A 6 31.75 15.87 20.49
N ILE A 7 31.79 14.55 20.74
CA ILE A 7 32.01 13.53 19.71
C ILE A 7 30.83 12.57 19.74
N VAL A 8 30.02 12.57 18.68
CA VAL A 8 28.90 11.65 18.50
C VAL A 8 29.36 10.45 17.68
N LYS A 9 29.11 9.23 18.17
CA LYS A 9 29.37 7.98 17.45
C LYS A 9 28.06 7.36 16.98
N LEU A 10 27.89 7.24 15.66
CA LEU A 10 26.71 6.64 15.06
C LEU A 10 26.93 5.16 14.79
N ASN A 11 25.92 4.33 15.08
CA ASN A 11 25.90 2.93 14.68
C ASN A 11 25.47 2.81 13.20
N MET A 12 26.43 3.02 12.30
CA MET A 12 26.18 2.99 10.85
C MET A 12 25.58 1.66 10.34
N PRO A 13 26.02 0.48 10.82
CA PRO A 13 25.36 -0.79 10.47
C PRO A 13 23.87 -0.79 10.83
N LYS A 14 23.51 -0.34 12.04
CA LYS A 14 22.10 -0.29 12.46
C LYS A 14 21.30 0.72 11.65
N ILE A 15 21.86 1.87 11.32
CA ILE A 15 21.20 2.88 10.47
C ILE A 15 20.88 2.28 9.10
N ARG A 16 21.84 1.60 8.46
CA ARG A 16 21.62 0.94 7.16
C ARG A 16 20.54 -0.14 7.23
N GLN A 17 20.54 -0.94 8.30
CA GLN A 17 19.48 -1.92 8.54
C GLN A 17 18.11 -1.23 8.60
N LEU A 18 17.98 -0.17 9.41
CA LEU A 18 16.71 0.55 9.56
C LEU A 18 16.26 1.17 8.24
N THR A 19 17.16 1.77 7.46
CA THR A 19 16.83 2.29 6.12
C THR A 19 16.30 1.19 5.19
N GLN A 20 16.92 0.02 5.16
CA GLN A 20 16.42 -1.11 4.37
C GLN A 20 15.06 -1.61 4.88
N SER A 21 14.90 -1.69 6.21
CA SER A 21 13.63 -2.09 6.82
C SER A 21 12.48 -1.13 6.49
N GLN A 22 12.75 0.16 6.29
CA GLN A 22 11.73 1.13 5.85
C GLN A 22 11.19 0.77 4.46
N VAL A 23 12.08 0.51 3.50
CA VAL A 23 11.71 0.14 2.13
C VAL A 23 10.90 -1.16 2.15
N THR A 24 11.42 -2.21 2.79
CA THR A 24 10.74 -3.51 2.86
C THR A 24 9.41 -3.44 3.61
N ALA A 25 9.29 -2.61 4.66
CA ALA A 25 8.02 -2.42 5.35
C ALA A 25 6.96 -1.76 4.45
N MET A 26 7.38 -0.80 3.61
CA MET A 26 6.49 -0.14 2.64
C MET A 26 6.02 -1.11 1.56
N GLU A 27 6.92 -1.92 1.00
CA GLU A 27 6.59 -2.95 0.00
C GLU A 27 5.56 -3.96 0.56
N GLN A 28 5.82 -4.49 1.77
CA GLN A 28 4.89 -5.41 2.43
C GLN A 28 3.56 -4.76 2.83
N THR A 29 3.56 -3.45 3.10
CA THR A 29 2.31 -2.71 3.38
C THR A 29 1.44 -2.64 2.13
N ALA A 30 2.04 -2.43 0.96
CA ALA A 30 1.30 -2.40 -0.30
C ALA A 30 0.71 -3.76 -0.66
N GLU A 31 1.42 -4.86 -0.41
CA GLU A 31 0.88 -6.22 -0.58
C GLU A 31 -0.26 -6.53 0.41
N ALA A 32 -0.12 -6.07 1.65
CA ALA A 32 -1.19 -6.20 2.63
C ALA A 32 -2.43 -5.41 2.19
N LEU A 33 -2.25 -4.20 1.64
CA LEU A 33 -3.34 -3.41 1.08
C LEU A 33 -4.00 -4.10 -0.11
N HIS A 34 -3.20 -4.65 -1.03
CA HIS A 34 -3.72 -5.39 -2.17
C HIS A 34 -4.59 -6.57 -1.73
N THR A 35 -4.10 -7.36 -0.78
CA THR A 35 -4.84 -8.49 -0.20
C THR A 35 -6.12 -8.04 0.49
N GLU A 36 -6.06 -6.97 1.29
CA GLU A 36 -7.22 -6.40 1.98
C GLU A 36 -8.31 -5.93 1.00
N VAL A 37 -7.93 -5.25 -0.08
CA VAL A 37 -8.88 -4.77 -1.11
C VAL A 37 -9.55 -5.93 -1.83
N VAL A 38 -8.81 -7.01 -2.10
CA VAL A 38 -9.36 -8.24 -2.68
C VAL A 38 -10.37 -8.90 -1.72
N GLN A 39 -10.03 -8.99 -0.43
CA GLN A 39 -10.90 -9.58 0.60
C GLN A 39 -12.13 -8.74 0.92
N ALA A 40 -12.06 -7.43 0.69
CA ALA A 40 -13.19 -6.53 0.88
C ALA A 40 -14.28 -6.69 -0.19
N GLU A 41 -14.03 -7.45 -1.26
CA GLU A 41 -14.99 -7.71 -2.34
C GLU A 41 -15.62 -6.42 -2.92
N ILE A 42 -14.81 -5.36 -3.02
CA ILE A 42 -15.28 -4.01 -3.38
C ILE A 42 -14.96 -3.62 -4.82
N MET A 43 -13.95 -4.25 -5.42
CA MET A 43 -13.57 -4.00 -6.81
C MET A 43 -14.58 -4.66 -7.76
N PRO A 44 -15.03 -4.02 -8.85
CA PRO A 44 -15.88 -4.67 -9.84
C PRO A 44 -15.21 -5.90 -10.45
N ARG A 45 -15.95 -7.03 -10.50
CA ARG A 45 -15.43 -8.33 -10.96
C ARG A 45 -16.48 -9.11 -11.76
N ASP A 46 -15.98 -9.71 -12.83
CA ASP A 46 -16.67 -10.69 -13.67
C ASP A 46 -15.74 -11.92 -13.84
N ASP A 47 -14.91 -11.95 -14.89
CA ASP A 47 -13.91 -13.00 -15.11
C ASP A 47 -12.67 -12.95 -14.18
N GLY A 48 -12.43 -11.79 -13.55
CA GLY A 48 -11.30 -11.57 -12.64
C GLY A 48 -10.07 -10.90 -13.27
N THR A 49 -10.08 -10.54 -14.56
CA THR A 49 -8.91 -9.93 -15.21
C THR A 49 -8.50 -8.61 -14.57
N LEU A 50 -9.45 -7.75 -14.18
CA LEU A 50 -9.13 -6.48 -13.51
C LEU A 50 -8.47 -6.70 -12.14
N GLN A 51 -9.09 -7.54 -11.31
CA GLN A 51 -8.70 -7.72 -9.91
C GLN A 51 -7.47 -8.61 -9.75
N ASN A 52 -7.41 -9.75 -10.44
CA ASN A 52 -6.39 -10.77 -10.18
C ASN A 52 -5.17 -10.64 -11.10
N GLU A 53 -5.38 -10.26 -12.36
CA GLU A 53 -4.32 -10.29 -13.38
C GLU A 53 -3.72 -8.90 -13.62
N SER A 54 -4.58 -7.88 -13.58
CA SER A 54 -4.22 -6.52 -13.99
C SER A 54 -4.14 -5.53 -12.83
N THR A 55 -4.35 -5.99 -11.59
CA THR A 55 -4.08 -5.19 -10.38
C THR A 55 -2.90 -5.80 -9.64
N PHE A 56 -1.84 -5.01 -9.47
CA PHE A 56 -0.59 -5.47 -8.87
C PHE A 56 0.17 -4.33 -8.19
N VAL A 57 1.06 -4.71 -7.28
CA VAL A 57 1.96 -3.77 -6.62
C VAL A 57 3.18 -3.51 -7.50
N ASP A 58 3.49 -2.25 -7.75
CA ASP A 58 4.68 -1.78 -8.44
C ASP A 58 5.72 -1.23 -7.45
N TYR A 59 6.89 -1.87 -7.47
CA TYR A 59 8.03 -1.61 -6.61
C TYR A 59 9.12 -0.76 -7.26
N SER A 60 8.94 -0.33 -8.51
CA SER A 60 9.99 0.34 -9.29
C SER A 60 10.57 1.58 -8.60
N ASP A 61 9.75 2.28 -7.79
CA ASP A 61 10.14 3.47 -7.03
C ASP A 61 10.39 3.20 -5.52
N SER A 62 10.44 1.93 -5.06
CA SER A 62 10.46 1.62 -3.62
C SER A 62 11.71 2.18 -2.92
N GLY A 63 12.85 2.16 -3.62
CA GLY A 63 14.10 2.78 -3.14
C GLY A 63 14.04 4.30 -2.98
N GLN A 64 13.06 4.96 -3.59
CA GLN A 64 12.79 6.40 -3.45
C GLN A 64 11.70 6.69 -2.40
N GLY A 65 11.20 5.67 -1.71
CA GLY A 65 10.15 5.82 -0.70
C GLY A 65 8.74 5.84 -1.29
N LYS A 66 8.51 5.25 -2.47
CA LYS A 66 7.19 5.15 -3.10
C LYS A 66 6.91 3.74 -3.61
N VAL A 67 5.71 3.23 -3.31
CA VAL A 67 5.18 1.98 -3.88
C VAL A 67 3.78 2.30 -4.39
N SER A 68 3.38 1.69 -5.51
CA SER A 68 2.09 1.96 -6.14
C SER A 68 1.28 0.69 -6.26
N LEU A 69 -0.03 0.73 -6.00
CA LEU A 69 -0.96 -0.33 -6.38
C LEU A 69 -1.64 0.09 -7.68
N ILE A 70 -1.40 -0.65 -8.76
CA ILE A 70 -1.74 -0.25 -10.13
C ILE A 70 -2.78 -1.20 -10.69
N SER A 71 -3.87 -0.67 -11.23
CA SER A 71 -4.81 -1.39 -12.10
C SER A 71 -4.58 -0.98 -13.57
N SER A 72 -4.02 -1.86 -14.39
CA SER A 72 -3.46 -1.53 -15.71
C SER A 72 -4.41 -1.69 -16.89
N THR A 73 -5.64 -2.18 -16.69
CA THR A 73 -6.55 -2.37 -17.83
C THR A 73 -7.01 -1.03 -18.42
N PRO A 74 -7.23 -0.93 -19.74
CA PRO A 74 -7.70 0.32 -20.37
C PRO A 74 -9.03 0.83 -19.80
N TYR A 75 -9.86 -0.08 -19.28
CA TYR A 75 -11.19 0.25 -18.74
C TYR A 75 -11.19 0.53 -17.23
N ALA A 76 -10.10 0.28 -16.49
CA ALA A 76 -10.03 0.48 -15.04
C ALA A 76 -10.44 1.91 -14.64
N ARG A 77 -9.90 2.93 -15.34
CA ARG A 77 -10.24 4.34 -15.10
C ARG A 77 -11.74 4.62 -15.25
N ARG A 78 -12.37 4.06 -16.29
CA ARG A 78 -13.79 4.22 -16.57
C ARG A 78 -14.66 3.53 -15.52
N LEU A 79 -14.22 2.42 -14.92
CA LEU A 79 -14.96 1.80 -13.83
C LEU A 79 -14.73 2.53 -12.51
N TYR A 80 -13.50 2.97 -12.25
CA TYR A 80 -13.12 3.61 -10.99
C TYR A 80 -13.83 4.95 -10.79
N PHE A 81 -13.78 5.86 -11.75
CA PHE A 81 -14.31 7.22 -11.56
C PHE A 81 -15.82 7.36 -11.86
N HIS A 82 -16.55 6.25 -12.00
CA HIS A 82 -17.98 6.23 -12.30
C HIS A 82 -18.77 5.44 -11.25
N PRO A 83 -18.86 5.94 -10.01
CA PRO A 83 -19.61 5.27 -8.93
C PRO A 83 -21.13 5.18 -9.21
N GLU A 84 -21.66 5.95 -10.16
CA GLU A 84 -23.06 5.92 -10.58
C GLU A 84 -23.46 4.67 -11.37
N TYR A 85 -22.50 3.85 -11.80
CA TYR A 85 -22.80 2.62 -12.52
C TYR A 85 -23.44 1.54 -11.63
N ASN A 86 -24.33 0.76 -12.25
CA ASN A 86 -24.92 -0.41 -11.62
C ASN A 86 -23.98 -1.62 -11.77
N PHE A 87 -23.02 -1.74 -10.86
CA PHE A 87 -22.08 -2.87 -10.85
C PHE A 87 -22.76 -4.18 -10.48
N GLN A 88 -22.39 -5.26 -11.17
CA GLN A 88 -22.82 -6.62 -10.81
C GLN A 88 -22.15 -7.04 -9.49
N LYS A 89 -22.93 -7.62 -8.57
CA LYS A 89 -22.49 -7.99 -7.21
C LYS A 89 -22.48 -9.49 -6.95
N TYR A 90 -22.42 -10.31 -8.00
CA TYR A 90 -22.43 -11.77 -7.88
C TYR A 90 -21.09 -12.29 -7.36
N GLU A 91 -20.00 -11.88 -8.01
CA GLU A 91 -18.64 -12.28 -7.63
C GLU A 91 -18.12 -11.52 -6.41
N ASN A 92 -18.42 -10.21 -6.35
CA ASN A 92 -17.97 -9.31 -5.30
C ASN A 92 -19.17 -8.55 -4.75
N ALA A 93 -19.59 -8.86 -3.52
CA ALA A 93 -20.86 -8.38 -2.96
C ALA A 93 -20.92 -6.86 -2.78
N PHE A 94 -19.77 -6.20 -2.66
CA PHE A 94 -19.64 -4.77 -2.41
C PHE A 94 -19.09 -4.01 -3.63
N ALA A 95 -19.14 -4.60 -4.82
CA ALA A 95 -18.64 -3.98 -6.05
C ALA A 95 -19.17 -2.56 -6.25
N GLN A 96 -18.25 -1.60 -6.41
CA GLN A 96 -18.55 -0.18 -6.62
C GLN A 96 -17.42 0.54 -7.37
N GLY A 97 -17.71 1.74 -7.88
CA GLY A 97 -16.68 2.69 -8.30
C GLY A 97 -15.93 3.24 -7.09
N LEU A 98 -14.83 3.96 -7.34
CA LEU A 98 -13.98 4.55 -6.31
C LEU A 98 -13.59 3.54 -5.22
N TRP A 99 -13.29 2.30 -5.62
CA TRP A 99 -13.10 1.16 -4.72
C TRP A 99 -11.89 1.28 -3.77
N TYR A 100 -11.12 2.37 -3.82
CA TYR A 100 -10.06 2.66 -2.84
C TYR A 100 -10.46 3.73 -1.79
N ASP A 101 -11.59 4.41 -1.97
CA ASP A 101 -12.06 5.45 -1.05
C ASP A 101 -12.08 5.03 0.43
N PRO A 102 -12.46 3.78 0.79
CA PRO A 102 -12.41 3.33 2.17
C PRO A 102 -11.01 3.42 2.81
N TRP A 103 -9.94 3.26 2.03
CA TRP A 103 -8.54 3.34 2.47
C TRP A 103 -7.90 4.70 2.25
N ILE A 104 -8.52 5.59 1.46
CA ILE A 104 -8.04 6.96 1.26
C ILE A 104 -8.62 7.86 2.36
N ASP A 105 -9.94 8.00 2.41
CA ASP A 105 -10.62 8.92 3.33
C ASP A 105 -11.69 8.26 4.20
N GLY A 106 -11.95 6.96 3.99
CA GLY A 106 -12.97 6.20 4.72
C GLY A 106 -12.51 5.57 6.05
N ILE A 107 -13.22 4.52 6.46
CA ILE A 107 -13.03 3.85 7.74
C ILE A 107 -11.69 3.10 7.85
N TYR A 108 -11.06 2.75 6.72
CA TYR A 108 -9.79 2.03 6.64
C TYR A 108 -8.60 2.93 6.32
N LYS A 109 -8.75 4.27 6.37
CA LYS A 109 -7.68 5.23 6.07
C LYS A 109 -6.38 5.03 6.87
N ASP A 110 -6.49 4.53 8.11
CA ASP A 110 -5.33 4.25 8.96
C ASP A 110 -4.70 2.87 8.70
N PHE A 111 -5.25 2.05 7.79
CA PHE A 111 -4.76 0.69 7.50
C PHE A 111 -3.28 0.70 7.13
N CYS A 112 -2.91 1.46 6.09
CA CYS A 112 -1.53 1.49 5.59
C CYS A 112 -0.55 1.99 6.65
N LYS A 113 -0.94 3.03 7.41
CA LYS A 113 -0.15 3.57 8.51
C LYS A 113 0.10 2.53 9.60
N ASN A 114 -0.95 1.82 10.01
CA ASN A 114 -0.89 0.81 11.05
C ASN A 114 -0.11 -0.43 10.61
N ALA A 115 -0.31 -0.88 9.37
CA ALA A 115 0.42 -1.98 8.76
C ALA A 115 1.92 -1.65 8.69
N TYR A 116 2.27 -0.49 8.13
CA TYR A 116 3.66 -0.02 8.05
C TYR A 116 4.33 0.04 9.42
N GLN A 117 3.67 0.63 10.42
CA GLN A 117 4.22 0.72 11.78
C GLN A 117 4.52 -0.65 12.38
N LYS A 118 3.62 -1.62 12.22
CA LYS A 118 3.80 -3.00 12.72
C LYS A 118 4.94 -3.70 12.00
N LEU A 119 4.98 -3.59 10.67
CA LEU A 119 5.99 -4.22 9.81
C LEU A 119 7.37 -3.62 10.07
N TYR A 120 7.47 -2.29 10.15
CA TYR A 120 8.73 -1.60 10.39
C TYR A 120 9.32 -1.93 11.75
N ARG A 121 8.50 -2.00 12.81
CA ARG A 121 8.96 -2.46 14.14
C ARG A 121 9.53 -3.88 14.09
N ARG A 122 8.78 -4.79 13.45
CA ARG A 122 9.19 -6.20 13.31
C ARG A 122 10.50 -6.33 12.53
N LEU A 123 10.60 -5.70 11.36
CA LEU A 123 11.77 -5.78 10.48
C LEU A 123 12.99 -5.04 11.04
N GLY A 124 12.76 -3.92 11.71
CA GLY A 124 13.79 -3.11 12.35
C GLY A 124 14.28 -3.66 13.68
N GLY A 125 13.60 -4.65 14.26
CA GLY A 125 13.88 -5.16 15.61
C GLY A 125 13.76 -4.07 16.68
N LEU A 126 12.65 -3.31 16.63
CA LEU A 126 12.33 -2.17 17.50
C LEU A 126 11.20 -2.50 18.47
#